data_AF-A0A821Q0G3-F1
#
_entry.id   AF-A0A821Q0G3-F1
#
_cell.length_a   1.000
_cell.length_b   1.000
_cell.length_c   1.000
_cell.angle_alpha   90.00
_cell.angle_beta   90.00
_cell.angle_gamma   90.00
#
_symmetry.space_group_name_H-M   'P 1'
#
loop_
_entity.id
_entity.type
_entity.pdbx_description
1 polymer ?
#
loop_
_entity_poly.entity_id
_entity_poly.type
_entity_poly.pdbx_seq_one_letter_code
_entity_poly.pdbx_strand_id
1 'polypeptide(L)'
;MQKNGPRVHFISNIDGTHLCETVSKLSPETTLFIIASKTFTTQETITNAESAKEWFLNQAKDSKHVAKHFVALSTNIQKVTE
;
A
#
# COMPACT_ATOMS: atom_id res chain seq x y z
N MET A 1 -9.61 27.70 -3.46
CA MET A 1 -8.44 26.88 -3.10
C MET A 1 -8.48 25.62 -3.95
N GLN A 2 -7.46 25.39 -4.77
CA GLN A 2 -7.48 24.40 -5.85
C GLN A 2 -7.47 22.97 -5.28
N LYS A 3 -8.60 22.25 -5.38
CA LYS A 3 -8.73 20.82 -4.99
C LYS A 3 -8.22 19.89 -6.11
N ASN A 4 -6.99 20.09 -6.61
CA ASN A 4 -6.46 19.31 -7.74
C ASN A 4 -5.34 18.33 -7.31
N GLY A 5 -5.43 17.77 -6.10
CA GLY A 5 -4.47 16.80 -5.58
C GLY A 5 -5.03 15.37 -5.52
N PRO A 6 -4.18 14.35 -5.33
CA PRO A 6 -4.63 12.97 -5.15
C PRO A 6 -5.52 12.85 -3.90
N ARG A 7 -6.48 11.91 -3.94
CA ARG A 7 -7.22 11.49 -2.74
C ARG A 7 -6.28 10.69 -1.84
N VAL A 8 -6.27 10.99 -0.55
CA VAL A 8 -5.37 10.36 0.42
C VAL A 8 -6.18 9.58 1.45
N HIS A 9 -5.73 8.36 1.74
CA HIS A 9 -6.32 7.45 2.72
C HIS A 9 -5.20 6.98 3.67
N PHE A 10 -5.48 6.90 4.97
CA PHE A 10 -4.52 6.48 5.99
C PHE A 10 -4.97 5.18 6.64
N ILE A 11 -4.10 4.18 6.65
CA ILE A 11 -4.37 2.85 7.21
C ILE A 11 -3.29 2.57 8.24
N SER A 12 -3.70 2.39 9.49
CA SER A 12 -2.81 2.07 10.62
C SER A 12 -3.32 0.93 11.49
N ASN A 13 -4.61 0.59 11.40
CA ASN A 13 -5.21 -0.50 12.14
C ASN A 13 -4.88 -1.83 11.43
N ILE A 14 -4.57 -2.88 12.19
CA ILE A 14 -4.33 -4.23 11.67
C ILE A 14 -5.64 -4.95 11.29
N ASP A 15 -6.79 -4.47 11.78
CA ASP A 15 -8.08 -4.97 11.33
C ASP A 15 -8.24 -4.77 9.82
N GLY A 16 -8.14 -5.87 9.07
CA GLY A 16 -8.21 -5.91 7.61
C GLY A 16 -9.50 -5.33 7.05
N THR A 17 -10.56 -5.18 7.86
CA THR A 17 -11.80 -4.52 7.47
C THR A 17 -11.57 -3.10 6.97
N HIS A 18 -10.75 -2.30 7.66
CA HIS A 18 -10.50 -0.92 7.27
C HIS A 18 -9.78 -0.82 5.92
N LEU A 19 -8.81 -1.72 5.68
CA LEU A 19 -8.13 -1.82 4.40
C LEU A 19 -9.10 -2.25 3.30
N CYS A 20 -9.86 -3.32 3.50
CA CYS A 20 -10.83 -3.85 2.54
C CYS A 20 -11.87 -2.80 2.14
N GLU A 21 -12.47 -2.12 3.11
CA GLU A 21 -13.45 -1.05 2.85
C GLU A 21 -12.84 0.11 2.08
N THR A 22 -11.58 0.46 2.38
CA THR A 22 -10.87 1.53 1.69
C THR A 22 -10.61 1.14 0.23
N VAL A 23 -9.96 -0.01 0.00
CA VAL A 23 -9.57 -0.43 -1.35
C VAL A 23 -10.78 -0.79 -2.23
N SER A 24 -11.91 -1.18 -1.64
CA SER A 24 -13.16 -1.44 -2.38
C SER A 24 -13.68 -0.22 -3.17
N LYS A 25 -13.24 0.99 -2.81
CA LYS A 25 -13.64 2.27 -3.42
C LYS A 25 -12.56 2.86 -4.34
N LEU A 26 -11.47 2.13 -4.55
CA LEU A 26 -10.29 2.59 -5.29
C LEU A 26 -10.09 1.80 -6.59
N SER A 27 -9.47 2.43 -7.58
CA SER A 27 -9.03 1.76 -8.81
C SER A 27 -7.54 1.40 -8.69
N PRO A 28 -7.15 0.13 -8.91
CA PRO A 28 -5.75 -0.27 -8.82
C PRO A 28 -4.86 0.49 -9.83
N GLU A 29 -5.38 0.84 -11.01
CA GLU A 29 -4.64 1.56 -12.06
C GLU A 29 -4.25 2.99 -11.66
N THR A 30 -4.90 3.56 -10.65
CA THR A 30 -4.73 4.98 -10.25
C THR A 30 -4.35 5.15 -8.78
N THR A 31 -4.03 4.05 -8.08
CA THR A 31 -3.72 4.05 -6.63
C THR A 31 -2.24 3.82 -6.40
N LEU A 32 -1.61 4.67 -5.58
CA LEU A 32 -0.23 4.50 -5.11
C LEU A 32 -0.24 4.15 -3.62
N PHE A 33 0.39 3.04 -3.25
CA PHE A 33 0.57 2.59 -1.87
C PHE A 33 1.93 3.05 -1.35
N ILE A 34 1.93 3.73 -0.20
CA ILE A 34 3.14 4.18 0.49
C ILE A 34 3.22 3.47 1.84
N ILE A 35 4.20 2.59 2.00
CA ILE A 35 4.40 1.78 3.20
C ILE A 35 5.39 2.51 4.10
N ALA A 36 4.89 3.16 5.15
CA ALA A 36 5.72 3.90 6.09
C ALA A 36 6.07 3.04 7.31
N SER A 37 7.30 2.53 7.37
CA SER A 37 7.83 1.83 8.56
C SER A 37 9.33 2.04 8.67
N LYS A 38 9.77 2.67 9.76
CA LYS A 38 11.18 3.01 9.99
C LYS A 38 12.10 1.78 9.89
N THR A 39 11.71 0.68 10.52
CA THR A 39 12.47 -0.57 10.56
C THR A 39 12.04 -1.57 9.51
N PHE A 40 10.85 -1.37 8.91
CA PHE A 40 10.21 -2.33 8.01
C PHE A 40 10.03 -3.71 8.65
N THR A 41 9.65 -3.70 9.93
CA THR A 41 9.39 -4.92 10.75
C THR A 41 8.10 -4.86 11.53
N THR A 42 7.42 -3.71 11.56
CA THR A 42 6.18 -3.53 12.31
C THR A 42 5.12 -4.44 11.73
N GLN A 43 4.65 -5.41 12.52
CA GLN A 43 3.78 -6.47 12.04
C GLN A 43 2.49 -5.91 11.47
N GLU A 44 1.86 -4.95 12.16
CA GLU A 44 0.65 -4.28 11.71
C GLU A 44 0.83 -3.58 10.35
N THR A 45 2.00 -2.97 10.12
CA THR A 45 2.28 -2.30 8.85
C THR A 45 2.56 -3.28 7.73
N ILE A 46 3.32 -4.35 8.00
CA ILE A 46 3.65 -5.37 6.99
C ILE A 46 2.42 -6.14 6.59
N THR A 47 1.61 -6.60 7.55
CA THR A 47 0.36 -7.32 7.26
C THR A 47 -0.57 -6.48 6.38
N ASN A 48 -0.73 -5.19 6.69
CA ASN A 48 -1.51 -4.29 5.83
C ASN A 48 -0.90 -4.12 4.42
N ALA A 49 0.43 -4.02 4.32
CA ALA A 49 1.11 -3.89 3.03
C ALA A 49 0.96 -5.15 2.17
N GLU A 50 1.06 -6.33 2.78
CA GLU A 50 0.86 -7.63 2.12
C GLU A 50 -0.58 -7.77 1.62
N SER A 51 -1.58 -7.48 2.45
CA SER A 51 -2.98 -7.53 2.05
C SER A 51 -3.30 -6.53 0.92
N ALA A 52 -2.71 -5.33 0.95
CA ALA A 52 -2.88 -4.35 -0.12
C ALA A 52 -2.24 -4.83 -1.43
N LYS A 53 -1.07 -5.47 -1.35
CA LYS A 53 -0.37 -6.07 -2.49
C LYS A 53 -1.15 -7.23 -3.08
N GLU A 54 -1.73 -8.09 -2.25
CA GLU A 54 -2.58 -9.19 -2.69
C GLU A 54 -3.83 -8.67 -3.41
N TRP A 55 -4.54 -7.70 -2.81
CA TRP A 55 -5.68 -7.03 -3.46
C TRP A 55 -5.31 -6.42 -4.81
N PHE A 56 -4.14 -5.78 -4.89
CA PHE A 56 -3.65 -5.18 -6.13
C PHE A 56 -3.34 -6.27 -7.17
N LEU A 57 -2.61 -7.32 -6.81
CA LEU A 57 -2.23 -8.41 -7.71
C LEU A 57 -3.42 -9.23 -8.22
N ASN A 58 -4.48 -9.37 -7.42
CA ASN A 58 -5.71 -10.02 -7.85
C ASN A 58 -6.42 -9.27 -9.00
N GLN A 59 -6.13 -8.00 -9.18
CA GLN A 59 -6.68 -7.16 -10.25
C GLN A 59 -5.64 -6.79 -11.32
N ALA A 60 -4.37 -6.69 -10.92
CA ALA A 60 -3.26 -6.41 -11.81
C ALA A 60 -2.90 -7.66 -12.61
N LYS A 61 -3.05 -7.59 -13.92
CA LYS A 61 -2.78 -8.70 -14.86
C LYS A 61 -1.30 -9.14 -14.89
N ASP A 62 -0.39 -8.31 -14.39
CA ASP A 62 1.05 -8.56 -14.34
C ASP A 62 1.64 -8.07 -13.02
N SER A 63 2.42 -8.92 -12.34
CA SER A 63 3.09 -8.61 -11.08
C SER A 63 4.14 -7.50 -11.20
N LYS A 64 4.66 -7.23 -12.40
CA LYS A 64 5.57 -6.12 -12.68
C LYS A 64 4.97 -4.76 -12.35
N HIS A 65 3.64 -4.65 -12.30
CA HIS A 65 2.97 -3.40 -11.93
C HIS A 65 3.19 -3.01 -10.46
N VAL A 66 3.53 -3.96 -9.57
CA VAL A 66 3.83 -3.66 -8.16
C VAL A 66 4.92 -2.59 -8.04
N ALA A 67 5.96 -2.65 -8.85
CA ALA A 67 7.07 -1.69 -8.85
C ALA A 67 6.65 -0.24 -9.20
N LYS A 68 5.47 -0.05 -9.81
CA LYS A 68 4.93 1.29 -10.14
C LYS A 68 3.93 1.81 -9.10
N HIS A 69 3.40 0.93 -8.26
CA HIS A 69 2.27 1.23 -7.37
C HIS A 69 2.60 1.06 -5.88
N PHE A 70 3.78 0.54 -5.52
CA PHE A 70 4.20 0.33 -4.13
C PHE A 70 5.53 1.01 -3.89
N VAL A 71 5.56 1.90 -2.90
CA VAL A 71 6.76 2.61 -2.46
C VAL A 71 6.93 2.42 -0.96
N ALA A 72 8.15 2.11 -0.52
CA ALA A 72 8.48 2.04 0.89
C ALA A 72 9.14 3.33 1.37
N LEU A 73 8.73 3.81 2.54
CA LEU A 73 9.39 4.86 3.29
C LEU A 73 10.00 4.22 4.55
N SER A 74 11.31 3.97 4.49
CA SER A 74 12.04 3.28 5.55
C SER A 74 13.49 3.74 5.65
N THR A 75 14.10 3.51 6.81
CA THR A 75 15.56 3.61 6.98
C THR A 75 16.26 2.27 6.76
N ASN A 76 15.50 1.18 6.65
CA ASN A 76 16.01 -0.17 6.48
C ASN A 76 15.91 -0.61 5.01
N ILE A 77 16.90 -0.22 4.21
CA ILE A 77 16.92 -0.48 2.75
C ILE A 77 16.95 -1.99 2.47
N GLN A 78 17.70 -2.77 3.25
CA GLN A 78 17.83 -4.22 3.03
C GLN A 78 16.48 -4.91 3.09
N LYS A 79 15.70 -4.70 4.17
CA LYS A 79 14.37 -5.31 4.32
C LYS A 79 13.33 -4.83 3.30
N VAL A 80 13.52 -3.64 2.73
CA VAL A 80 12.63 -3.12 1.68
C VAL A 80 12.88 -3.84 0.35
N THR A 81 14.10 -4.32 0.12
CA THR A 81 14.52 -4.93 -1.16
C THR A 81 14.51 -6.45 -1.20
N GLU A 82 14.24 -7.11 -0.06
CA GLU A 82 14.03 -8.56 0.06
C GLU A 82 12.72 -9.00 -0.62
#